data_AF-A0A3D0ZY45-F1
#
_entry.id   AF-A0A3D0ZY45-F1
#
_cell.length_a   1.000
_cell.length_b   1.000
_cell.length_c   1.000
_cell.angle_alpha   90.00
_cell.angle_beta   90.00
_cell.angle_gamma   90.00
#
_symmetry.space_group_name_H-M   'P 1'
#
loop_
_entity.id
_entity.type
_entity.pdbx_description
1 polymer ?
#
loop_
_entity_poly.entity_id
_entity_poly.type
_entity_poly.pdbx_seq_one_letter_code
_entity_poly.pdbx_strand_id
1 'polypeptide(L)'
;LAKEFQRTLYHKIFHEEPVADFIRDIVKRVLSGELDEKLTLRRRMRRKVADYRKNIPPHVKAAKMVDEERSRRGLKPIYEEGGWIEYRMTINGPEPIQYSASLIDYNFYIESQLAPIADAILGFRQTSLAELTDQQLNLF
;
A
#
# COMPACT_ATOMS: atom_id res chain seq x y z
N LEU A 1 1.42 -6.84 -2.20
CA LEU A 1 2.74 -6.91 -1.53
C LEU A 1 2.70 -7.72 -0.23
N ALA A 2 1.95 -7.28 0.80
CA ALA A 2 1.90 -7.89 2.15
C ALA A 2 1.84 -9.43 2.20
N LYS A 3 0.87 -10.03 1.51
CA LYS A 3 0.62 -11.49 1.55
C LYS A 3 1.82 -12.32 1.09
N GLU A 4 2.50 -11.86 0.05
CA GLU A 4 3.67 -12.55 -0.51
C GLU A 4 4.89 -12.39 0.39
N PHE A 5 5.13 -11.16 0.87
CA PHE A 5 6.16 -10.88 1.86
C PHE A 5 6.01 -11.76 3.10
N GLN A 6 4.78 -11.81 3.66
CA GLN A 6 4.45 -12.64 4.81
C GLN A 6 4.78 -14.10 4.57
N ARG A 7 4.28 -14.68 3.46
CA ARG A 7 4.48 -16.10 3.14
C ARG A 7 5.97 -16.43 3.04
N THR A 8 6.74 -15.62 2.32
CA THR A 8 8.17 -15.86 2.13
C THR A 8 8.96 -15.66 3.43
N LEU A 9 8.60 -14.65 4.23
CA LEU A 9 9.23 -14.41 5.52
C LEU A 9 9.01 -15.60 6.46
N TYR A 10 7.76 -16.06 6.62
CA TYR A 10 7.48 -17.24 7.44
C TYR A 10 8.17 -18.50 6.93
N HIS A 11 8.20 -18.72 5.61
CA HIS A 11 8.94 -19.84 5.04
C HIS A 11 10.40 -19.84 5.50
N LYS A 12 11.08 -18.70 5.40
CA LYS A 12 12.48 -18.56 5.84
C LYS A 12 12.65 -18.82 7.33
N ILE A 13 11.76 -18.28 8.15
CA ILE A 13 11.79 -18.51 9.61
C ILE A 13 11.64 -19.98 9.95
N PHE A 14 10.68 -20.68 9.33
CA PHE A 14 10.45 -22.10 9.59
C PHE A 14 11.61 -23.00 9.14
N HIS A 15 12.44 -22.54 8.20
CA HIS A 15 13.65 -23.23 7.75
C HIS A 15 14.93 -22.68 8.38
N GLU A 16 14.81 -21.86 9.42
CA GLU A 16 15.94 -21.26 10.15
C GLU A 16 16.89 -20.43 9.25
N GLU A 17 16.37 -19.91 8.13
CA GLU A 17 17.14 -19.09 7.20
C GLU A 17 17.29 -17.64 7.70
N PRO A 18 18.39 -16.95 7.37
CA PRO A 18 18.53 -15.53 7.62
C PRO A 18 17.45 -14.71 6.89
N VAL A 19 16.73 -13.88 7.66
CA VAL A 19 15.62 -13.05 7.13
C VAL A 19 15.99 -11.59 6.91
N ALA A 20 17.05 -11.08 7.57
CA ALA A 20 17.39 -9.67 7.53
C ALA A 20 17.67 -9.16 6.11
N ASP A 21 18.47 -9.90 5.33
CA ASP A 21 18.80 -9.51 3.95
C ASP A 21 17.59 -9.61 3.02
N PHE A 22 16.72 -10.58 3.24
CA PHE A 22 15.45 -10.68 2.52
C PHE A 22 14.55 -9.46 2.79
N ILE A 23 14.43 -9.04 4.05
CA ILE A 23 13.63 -7.88 4.43
C ILE A 23 14.19 -6.62 3.77
N ARG A 24 15.52 -6.41 3.85
CA ARG A 24 16.20 -5.26 3.24
C ARG A 24 16.03 -5.23 1.72
N ASP A 25 16.19 -6.36 1.05
CA ASP A 25 15.99 -6.48 -0.40
C ASP A 25 14.57 -6.05 -0.79
N ILE A 26 13.55 -6.57 -0.10
CA ILE A 26 12.16 -6.21 -0.39
C ILE A 26 11.92 -4.72 -0.19
N VAL A 27 12.42 -4.11 0.89
CA VAL A 27 12.28 -2.67 1.12
C VAL A 27 12.95 -1.86 0.01
N LYS A 28 14.19 -2.21 -0.37
CA LYS A 28 14.90 -1.55 -1.47
C LYS A 28 14.11 -1.63 -2.78
N ARG A 29 13.56 -2.79 -3.09
CA ARG A 29 12.77 -3.01 -4.31
C ARG A 29 11.46 -2.23 -4.32
N VAL A 30 10.80 -2.08 -3.17
CA VAL A 30 9.65 -1.16 -3.04
C VAL A 30 10.09 0.28 -3.30
N LEU A 31 11.16 0.76 -2.66
CA LEU A 31 11.64 2.14 -2.81
C LEU A 31 12.10 2.46 -4.24
N SER A 32 12.63 1.47 -4.96
CA SER A 32 13.08 1.62 -6.36
C SER A 32 11.95 1.57 -7.40
N GLY A 33 10.71 1.27 -7.00
CA GLY A 33 9.57 1.11 -7.90
C GLY A 33 9.48 -0.25 -8.62
N GLU A 34 10.42 -1.17 -8.37
CA GLU A 34 10.39 -2.52 -8.97
C GLU A 34 9.14 -3.34 -8.60
N LEU A 35 8.45 -2.96 -7.53
CA LEU A 35 7.29 -3.68 -7.00
C LEU A 35 5.96 -2.92 -7.15
N ASP A 36 5.90 -1.87 -7.98
CA ASP A 36 4.73 -1.01 -8.17
C ASP A 36 3.43 -1.76 -8.49
N GLU A 37 3.52 -2.80 -9.31
CA GLU A 37 2.37 -3.64 -9.66
C GLU A 37 1.75 -4.31 -8.42
N LYS A 38 2.54 -4.56 -7.38
CA LYS A 38 2.10 -5.18 -6.12
C LYS A 38 1.50 -4.19 -5.13
N LEU A 39 1.49 -2.89 -5.44
CA LEU A 39 1.03 -1.80 -4.56
C LEU A 39 -0.43 -1.38 -4.84
N THR A 40 -1.09 -2.00 -5.81
CA THR A 40 -2.52 -1.77 -6.07
C THR A 40 -3.37 -2.27 -4.90
N LEU A 41 -4.14 -1.37 -4.30
CA LEU A 41 -5.13 -1.66 -3.26
C LEU A 41 -6.50 -1.82 -3.90
N ARG A 42 -7.28 -2.78 -3.42
CA ARG A 42 -8.64 -3.03 -3.92
C ARG A 42 -9.65 -3.08 -2.78
N ARG A 43 -10.79 -2.39 -2.95
CA ARG A 43 -11.88 -2.39 -1.97
C ARG A 43 -13.25 -2.43 -2.64
N ARG A 44 -14.19 -3.15 -2.02
CA ARG A 44 -15.60 -3.15 -2.42
C ARG A 44 -16.32 -1.97 -1.76
N MET A 45 -17.00 -1.18 -2.56
CA MET A 45 -17.92 -0.13 -2.12
C MET A 45 -19.20 -0.79 -1.61
N ARG A 46 -19.50 -0.59 -0.32
CA ARG A 46 -20.70 -1.16 0.35
C ARG A 46 -21.84 -0.15 0.49
N ARG A 47 -21.56 1.14 0.27
CA ARG A 47 -22.49 2.26 0.36
C ARG A 47 -22.18 3.24 -0.77
N LYS A 48 -23.10 4.14 -1.07
CA LYS A 48 -22.89 5.14 -2.12
C LYS A 48 -21.80 6.10 -1.69
N VAL A 49 -21.00 6.60 -2.64
CA VAL A 49 -19.97 7.61 -2.35
C VAL A 49 -20.58 8.85 -1.67
N ALA A 50 -21.78 9.25 -2.10
CA ALA A 50 -22.51 10.40 -1.55
C ALA A 50 -22.92 10.25 -0.07
N ASP A 51 -22.97 9.02 0.47
CA ASP A 51 -23.36 8.77 1.86
C ASP A 51 -22.23 9.12 2.85
N TYR A 52 -21.00 9.25 2.37
CA TYR A 52 -19.82 9.56 3.19
C TYR A 52 -19.65 11.07 3.37
N ARG A 53 -20.14 11.61 4.49
CA ARG A 53 -20.09 13.05 4.80
C ARG A 53 -18.91 13.48 5.68
N LYS A 54 -18.41 12.59 6.55
CA LYS A 54 -17.29 12.85 7.48
C LYS A 54 -16.37 11.64 7.51
N ASN A 55 -15.08 11.86 7.80
CA ASN A 55 -14.05 10.80 7.89
C ASN A 55 -14.02 9.89 6.67
N ILE A 56 -13.90 10.49 5.49
CA ILE A 56 -13.99 9.79 4.19
C ILE A 56 -12.81 8.82 4.07
N PRO A 57 -13.06 7.49 4.00
CA PRO A 57 -11.99 6.50 3.88
C PRO A 57 -11.20 6.62 2.56
N PRO A 58 -9.96 6.10 2.51
CA PRO A 58 -9.10 6.27 1.33
C PRO A 58 -9.71 5.79 0.01
N HIS A 59 -10.27 4.57 0.01
CA HIS A 59 -10.97 4.00 -1.14
C HIS A 59 -12.18 4.82 -1.61
N VAL A 60 -12.87 5.51 -0.70
CA VAL A 60 -14.01 6.37 -1.04
C VAL A 60 -13.51 7.68 -1.66
N LYS A 61 -12.40 8.25 -1.17
CA LYS A 61 -11.76 9.41 -1.80
C LYS A 61 -11.36 9.11 -3.25
N ALA A 62 -10.70 7.97 -3.48
CA ALA A 62 -10.33 7.54 -4.83
C ALA A 62 -11.55 7.30 -5.74
N ALA A 63 -12.61 6.65 -5.23
CA ALA A 63 -13.85 6.47 -5.98
C ALA A 63 -14.52 7.82 -6.35
N LYS A 64 -14.49 8.80 -5.43
CA LYS A 64 -15.01 10.14 -5.67
C LYS A 64 -14.26 10.84 -6.81
N MET A 65 -12.92 10.71 -6.85
CA MET A 65 -12.12 11.26 -7.95
C MET A 65 -12.52 10.69 -9.31
N VAL A 66 -12.80 9.37 -9.38
CA VAL A 66 -13.29 8.73 -10.61
C VAL A 66 -14.63 9.31 -11.04
N ASP A 67 -15.60 9.42 -10.13
CA ASP A 67 -16.93 9.93 -10.44
C ASP A 67 -16.89 11.43 -10.83
N GLU A 68 -16.05 12.23 -10.16
CA GLU A 68 -15.83 13.64 -10.49
C GLU A 68 -15.21 13.80 -11.89
N GLU A 69 -14.18 13.01 -12.22
CA GLU A 69 -13.55 13.06 -13.54
C GLU A 69 -14.49 12.59 -14.65
N ARG A 70 -15.28 11.53 -14.41
CA ARG A 70 -16.31 11.08 -15.34
C ARG A 70 -17.36 12.16 -15.58
N SER A 71 -17.83 12.81 -14.52
CA SER A 71 -18.82 13.89 -14.60
C SER A 71 -18.29 15.08 -15.41
N ARG A 72 -17.01 15.46 -15.23
CA ARG A 72 -16.35 16.50 -16.04
C ARG A 72 -16.36 16.16 -17.54
N ARG A 73 -16.29 14.87 -17.88
CA ARG A 73 -16.37 14.37 -19.27
C ARG A 73 -17.80 14.11 -19.76
N GLY A 74 -18.82 14.47 -18.99
CA GLY A 74 -20.22 14.23 -19.33
C GLY A 74 -20.65 12.75 -19.22
N LEU A 75 -19.88 11.91 -18.52
CA LEU A 75 -20.18 10.49 -18.32
C LEU A 75 -20.88 10.27 -16.97
N LYS A 76 -21.79 9.29 -16.91
CA LYS A 76 -22.47 8.91 -15.66
C LYS A 76 -21.45 8.41 -14.60
N PRO A 77 -21.56 8.85 -13.33
CA PRO A 77 -20.85 8.24 -12.19
C PRO A 77 -21.06 6.72 -12.13
N ILE A 78 -20.06 5.99 -11.64
CA ILE A 78 -20.10 4.52 -11.56
C ILE A 78 -20.13 3.98 -10.14
N TYR A 79 -19.70 4.77 -9.14
CA TYR A 79 -19.66 4.31 -7.75
C TYR A 79 -20.90 4.72 -6.92
N GLU A 80 -21.93 5.29 -7.55
CA GLU A 80 -23.24 5.52 -6.92
C GLU A 80 -24.01 4.22 -6.63
N GLU A 81 -23.79 3.17 -7.43
CA GLU A 81 -24.46 1.88 -7.30
C GLU A 81 -23.56 0.83 -6.60
N GLY A 82 -22.38 1.25 -6.12
CA GLY A 82 -21.37 0.39 -5.51
C GLY A 82 -20.31 -0.07 -6.51
N GLY A 83 -19.72 -1.25 -6.28
CA GLY A 83 -18.69 -1.83 -7.15
C GLY A 83 -17.33 -2.00 -6.48
N TRP A 84 -16.29 -2.19 -7.28
CA TRP A 84 -14.91 -2.34 -6.83
C TRP A 84 -14.08 -1.16 -7.30
N ILE A 85 -13.30 -0.59 -6.38
CA ILE A 85 -12.32 0.44 -6.67
C ILE A 85 -10.92 -0.14 -6.47
N GLU A 86 -10.06 0.17 -7.43
CA GLU A 86 -8.63 -0.07 -7.38
C GLU A 86 -7.92 1.28 -7.31
N TYR A 87 -7.02 1.42 -6.34
CA TYR A 87 -6.36 2.68 -6.03
C TYR A 87 -4.96 2.44 -5.46
N ARG A 88 -4.14 3.48 -5.45
CA ARG A 88 -2.81 3.50 -4.81
C ARG A 88 -2.75 4.65 -3.81
N MET A 89 -1.92 4.50 -2.79
CA MET A 89 -1.53 5.61 -1.95
C MET A 89 -0.37 6.34 -2.62
N THR A 90 -0.55 7.64 -2.79
CA THR A 90 0.42 8.56 -3.37
C THR A 90 0.81 9.59 -2.35
N ILE A 91 1.83 10.40 -2.65
CA ILE A 91 2.25 11.52 -1.81
C ILE A 91 1.12 12.54 -1.57
N ASN A 92 0.11 12.57 -2.45
CA ASN A 92 -1.07 13.43 -2.34
C ASN A 92 -2.31 12.69 -1.78
N GLY A 93 -2.12 11.48 -1.26
CA GLY A 93 -3.17 10.62 -0.74
C GLY A 93 -3.63 9.55 -1.75
N PRO A 94 -4.82 8.95 -1.51
CA PRO A 94 -5.33 7.85 -2.33
C PRO A 94 -5.78 8.31 -3.71
N GLU A 95 -5.22 7.73 -4.77
CA GLU A 95 -5.60 8.01 -6.15
C GLU A 95 -6.06 6.73 -6.88
N PRO A 96 -7.11 6.80 -7.71
CA PRO A 96 -7.56 5.65 -8.49
C PRO A 96 -6.53 5.28 -9.56
N ILE A 97 -6.37 3.98 -9.86
CA ILE A 97 -5.38 3.51 -10.84
C ILE A 97 -5.54 4.19 -12.21
N GLN A 98 -6.79 4.43 -12.64
CA GLN A 98 -7.08 4.96 -13.97
C GLN A 98 -6.74 6.45 -14.13
N TYR A 99 -6.64 7.19 -13.02
CA TYR A 99 -6.43 8.65 -13.03
C TYR A 99 -5.33 9.09 -12.05
N SER A 100 -4.45 8.17 -11.67
CA SER A 100 -3.33 8.52 -10.79
C SER A 100 -2.30 9.33 -11.56
N ALA A 101 -1.86 10.42 -10.95
CA ALA A 101 -0.89 11.36 -11.51
C ALA A 101 0.28 11.63 -10.55
N SER A 102 0.08 11.36 -9.26
CA SER A 102 1.08 11.61 -8.22
C SER A 102 2.05 10.44 -8.05
N LEU A 103 3.25 10.74 -7.55
CA LEU A 103 4.22 9.72 -7.17
C LEU A 103 3.67 8.83 -6.05
N ILE A 104 3.98 7.53 -6.12
CA ILE A 104 3.58 6.56 -5.10
C ILE A 104 4.25 6.91 -3.77
N ASP A 105 3.48 6.85 -2.68
CA ASP A 105 4.02 6.98 -1.33
C ASP A 105 4.54 5.61 -0.88
N TYR A 106 5.79 5.30 -1.22
CA TYR A 106 6.41 4.01 -0.87
C TYR A 106 6.48 3.78 0.64
N ASN A 107 6.72 4.84 1.41
CA ASN A 107 6.81 4.76 2.87
C ASN A 107 5.50 4.29 3.48
N PHE A 108 4.36 4.78 2.97
CA PHE A 108 3.05 4.27 3.38
C PHE A 108 2.96 2.74 3.25
N TYR A 109 3.45 2.16 2.15
CA TYR A 109 3.39 0.71 1.94
C TYR A 109 4.37 -0.06 2.83
N ILE A 110 5.56 0.48 3.07
CA ILE A 110 6.53 -0.10 4.00
C ILE A 110 5.92 -0.14 5.41
N GLU A 111 5.41 0.98 5.91
CA GLU A 111 4.83 1.10 7.25
C GLU A 111 3.52 0.32 7.42
N SER A 112 2.64 0.33 6.42
CA SER A 112 1.32 -0.30 6.53
C SER A 112 1.29 -1.78 6.15
N GLN A 113 2.24 -2.27 5.34
CA GLN A 113 2.25 -3.65 4.84
C GLN A 113 3.46 -4.46 5.26
N LEU A 114 4.66 -3.88 5.35
CA LEU A 114 5.88 -4.64 5.65
C LEU A 114 6.20 -4.61 7.15
N ALA A 115 6.22 -3.41 7.76
CA ALA A 115 6.60 -3.22 9.16
C ALA A 115 5.82 -4.11 10.13
N PRO A 116 4.47 -4.17 10.09
CA PRO A 116 3.72 -4.96 11.08
C PRO A 116 4.02 -6.46 10.98
N ILE A 117 4.40 -6.93 9.78
CA ILE A 117 4.71 -8.34 9.51
C ILE A 117 6.14 -8.66 9.92
N ALA A 118 7.09 -7.77 9.59
CA ALA A 118 8.48 -7.90 9.97
C ALA A 118 8.66 -7.79 11.49
N ASP A 119 8.06 -6.76 12.11
CA ASP A 119 8.20 -6.46 13.54
C ASP A 119 7.56 -7.52 14.44
N ALA A 120 6.46 -8.16 13.98
CA ALA A 120 5.88 -9.30 14.67
C ALA A 120 6.87 -10.48 14.84
N ILE A 121 7.91 -10.55 14.01
CA ILE A 121 8.97 -11.55 14.08
C ILE A 121 10.23 -10.98 14.73
N LEU A 122 10.63 -9.77 14.35
CA LEU A 122 11.86 -9.14 14.81
C LEU A 122 11.78 -8.71 16.28
N GLY A 123 10.57 -8.47 16.81
CA GLY A 123 10.36 -8.14 18.22
C GLY A 123 10.91 -9.21 19.17
N PHE A 124 10.95 -10.49 18.76
CA PHE A 124 11.59 -11.56 19.53
C PHE A 124 13.11 -11.41 19.65
N ARG A 125 13.73 -10.64 18.75
CA ARG A 125 15.17 -10.37 18.70
C ARG A 125 15.52 -8.95 19.15
N GLN A 126 14.59 -8.23 19.79
CA GLN A 126 14.75 -6.84 20.22
C GLN A 126 15.20 -5.89 19.10
N THR A 127 14.71 -6.12 17.86
CA THR A 127 14.97 -5.22 16.73
C THR A 127 13.68 -4.93 15.95
N SER A 128 13.71 -3.96 15.04
CA SER A 128 12.57 -3.55 14.21
C SER A 128 12.95 -3.37 12.73
N LEU A 129 11.94 -3.29 11.87
CA LEU A 129 12.14 -2.96 10.46
C LEU A 129 12.88 -1.63 10.30
N ALA A 130 12.48 -0.61 11.07
CA ALA A 130 13.09 0.72 11.04
C ALA A 130 14.61 0.64 11.32
N GLU A 131 15.03 -0.07 12.37
CA GLU A 131 16.45 -0.24 12.70
C GLU A 131 17.23 -1.00 11.61
N LEU A 132 16.62 -2.04 11.02
CA LEU A 132 17.24 -2.82 9.96
C LEU A 132 17.45 -2.01 8.67
N THR A 133 16.59 -1.02 8.41
CA THR A 133 16.62 -0.17 7.22
C THR A 133 17.37 1.15 7.43
N ASP A 134 17.34 1.72 8.64
CA ASP A 134 18.06 2.95 9.00
C ASP A 134 19.58 2.77 8.97
N GLN A 135 20.07 1.54 9.23
CA GLN A 135 21.47 1.19 9.00
C GLN A 135 21.92 1.42 7.55
N GLN A 136 21.00 1.46 6.58
CA GLN A 136 21.32 1.77 5.19
C GLN A 136 21.25 3.27 4.89
N LEU A 137 20.36 4.04 5.53
CA LEU A 137 20.23 5.49 5.31
C LEU A 137 21.41 6.29 5.86
N ASN A 138 22.10 5.80 6.89
CA ASN A 138 23.33 6.41 7.40
C ASN A 138 24.59 6.10 6.58
N LEU A 139 24.47 5.35 5.48
CA LEU A 139 25.60 4.89 4.65
C LEU A 139 25.63 5.50 3.24
N PHE A 140 24.82 6.53 2.97
CA PHE A 140 24.82 7.29 1.70
C PHE A 140 24.89 8.80 1.95
#